data_AF-A0A5T1ADB3-F1
#
_entry.id   AF-A0A5T1ADB3-F1
#
_cell.length_a   1.000
_cell.length_b   1.000
_cell.length_c   1.000
_cell.angle_alpha   90.00
_cell.angle_beta   90.00
_cell.angle_gamma   90.00
#
_symmetry.space_group_name_H-M   'P 1'
#
loop_
_entity.id
_entity.type
_entity.pdbx_description
1 polymer ?
#
loop_
_entity_poly.entity_id
_entity_poly.type
_entity_poly.pdbx_seq_one_letter_code
_entity_poly.pdbx_strand_id
1 'polypeptide(L)'
;MWNLDEKKIQEMHDGFLNFQKVWTLEKVKNMTLEEYTNIKKDNPNRDDFTFWIESKLDNLGSIWGGSAFKFGIYRRNDESQKESSSGRLYSQNYAWIAKYGNNENEAFNN
;
A
#
# COMPACT_ATOMS: atom_id res chain seq x y z
N MET A 1 -26.53 20.17 -3.31
CA MET A 1 -26.08 19.52 -4.56
C MET A 1 -24.59 19.81 -4.68
N TRP A 2 -23.74 18.79 -4.61
CA TRP A 2 -22.29 19.00 -4.68
C TRP A 2 -21.93 19.38 -6.12
N ASN A 3 -21.67 20.67 -6.39
CA ASN A 3 -21.04 21.07 -7.63
C ASN A 3 -19.55 20.73 -7.52
N LEU A 4 -19.18 19.54 -7.98
CA LEU A 4 -17.79 19.24 -8.24
C LEU A 4 -17.37 20.04 -9.48
N ASP A 5 -16.30 20.82 -9.34
CA ASP A 5 -15.62 21.49 -10.45
C ASP A 5 -15.28 20.45 -11.54
N GLU A 6 -15.64 20.73 -12.80
CA GLU A 6 -15.36 19.86 -13.94
C GLU A 6 -13.87 19.48 -14.01
N LYS A 7 -12.99 20.41 -13.64
CA LYS A 7 -11.56 20.17 -13.55
C LYS A 7 -11.23 19.06 -12.54
N LYS A 8 -11.85 19.09 -11.36
CA LYS A 8 -11.63 18.09 -10.30
C LYS A 8 -12.15 16.72 -10.71
N ILE A 9 -13.29 16.65 -11.42
CA ILE A 9 -13.81 15.41 -11.99
C ILE A 9 -12.82 14.83 -13.01
N GLN A 10 -12.27 15.69 -13.88
CA GLN A 10 -11.27 15.26 -14.86
C GLN A 10 -9.99 14.74 -14.19
N GLU A 11 -9.48 15.42 -13.16
CA GLU A 11 -8.31 14.97 -12.40
C GLU A 11 -8.54 13.61 -11.72
N MET A 12 -9.73 13.40 -11.15
CA MET A 12 -10.13 12.11 -10.57
C MET A 12 -10.16 11.01 -11.65
N HIS A 13 -10.77 11.29 -12.80
CA HIS A 13 -10.88 10.35 -13.91
C HIS A 13 -9.50 9.98 -14.47
N ASP A 14 -8.63 10.96 -14.70
CA ASP A 14 -7.28 10.75 -15.23
C ASP A 14 -6.41 9.96 -14.24
N GLY A 15 -6.53 10.26 -12.94
CA GLY A 15 -5.87 9.50 -11.87
C GLY A 15 -6.29 8.03 -11.87
N PHE A 16 -7.59 7.76 -12.00
CA PHE A 16 -8.12 6.40 -12.06
C PHE A 16 -7.63 5.65 -13.31
N LEU A 17 -7.69 6.29 -14.49
CA LEU A 17 -7.17 5.69 -15.72
C LEU A 17 -5.67 5.42 -15.64
N ASN A 18 -4.89 6.31 -15.01
CA ASN A 18 -3.46 6.10 -14.82
C ASN A 18 -3.18 4.91 -13.89
N PHE A 19 -3.94 4.79 -12.79
CA PHE A 19 -3.86 3.63 -11.91
C PHE A 19 -4.15 2.33 -12.67
N GLN A 20 -5.21 2.28 -13.48
CA GLN A 20 -5.55 1.08 -14.26
C GLN A 20 -4.50 0.72 -15.32
N LYS A 21 -3.80 1.72 -15.88
CA LYS A 21 -2.69 1.49 -16.82
C LYS A 21 -1.47 0.89 -16.12
N VAL A 22 -1.15 1.36 -14.92
CA VAL A 22 0.02 0.91 -14.14
C VAL A 22 -0.24 -0.42 -13.46
N TRP A 23 -1.40 -0.57 -12.82
CA TRP A 23 -1.82 -1.73 -12.04
C TRP A 23 -2.92 -2.49 -12.76
N THR A 24 -2.52 -3.14 -13.86
CA THR A 24 -3.41 -4.06 -14.58
C THR A 24 -3.81 -5.23 -13.67
N LEU A 25 -4.93 -5.90 -13.98
CA LEU A 25 -5.36 -7.08 -13.22
C LEU A 25 -4.26 -8.16 -13.17
N GLU A 26 -3.55 -8.37 -14.27
CA GLU A 26 -2.45 -9.33 -14.35
C GLU A 26 -1.28 -8.91 -13.45
N LYS A 27 -0.89 -7.63 -13.46
CA LYS A 27 0.14 -7.14 -12.56
C LYS A 27 -0.28 -7.30 -11.10
N VAL A 28 -1.53 -6.98 -10.78
CA VAL A 28 -2.04 -7.10 -9.41
C VAL A 28 -2.00 -8.54 -8.91
N LYS A 29 -2.32 -9.51 -9.77
CA LYS A 29 -2.26 -10.94 -9.42
C LYS A 29 -0.85 -11.49 -9.23
N ASN A 30 0.14 -10.89 -9.88
CA ASN A 30 1.50 -11.40 -9.95
C ASN A 30 2.53 -10.46 -9.30
N MET A 31 2.08 -9.42 -8.58
CA MET A 31 2.99 -8.44 -7.99
C MET A 31 3.87 -9.09 -6.93
N THR A 32 5.09 -8.57 -6.80
CA THR A 32 6.01 -8.92 -5.71
C THR A 32 5.63 -8.19 -4.42
N LEU A 33 6.20 -8.62 -3.29
CA LEU A 33 6.00 -7.94 -2.01
C LEU A 33 6.55 -6.50 -2.04
N GLU A 34 7.67 -6.27 -2.72
CA GLU A 34 8.28 -4.95 -2.88
C GLU A 34 7.44 -4.00 -3.76
N GLU A 35 6.74 -4.55 -4.76
CA GLU A 35 5.76 -3.82 -5.57
C GLU A 35 4.48 -3.54 -4.81
N TYR A 36 4.07 -4.46 -3.93
CA TYR A 36 2.90 -4.28 -3.07
C TYR A 36 3.12 -3.12 -2.09
N THR A 37 4.23 -3.13 -1.35
CA THR A 37 4.50 -2.17 -0.28
C THR A 37 5.98 -1.81 -0.20
N ASN A 38 6.26 -0.50 -0.15
CA ASN A 38 7.63 -0.01 -0.07
C ASN A 38 7.74 1.32 0.69
N ILE A 39 8.97 1.73 0.97
CA ILE A 39 9.30 2.97 1.67
C ILE A 39 10.05 3.92 0.74
N LYS A 40 10.03 5.22 1.06
CA LYS A 40 10.64 6.26 0.22
C LYS A 40 12.15 6.08 0.05
N LYS A 41 12.81 5.50 1.06
CA LYS A 41 14.25 5.18 1.05
C LYS A 41 14.61 4.24 -0.09
N ASP A 42 13.83 3.18 -0.29
CA ASP A 42 14.11 2.12 -1.26
C ASP A 42 13.34 2.32 -2.58
N ASN A 43 12.22 3.06 -2.54
CA ASN A 43 11.42 3.46 -3.69
C ASN A 43 11.14 4.98 -3.66
N PRO A 44 12.04 5.82 -4.22
CA PRO A 44 11.91 7.28 -4.18
C PRO A 44 10.62 7.82 -4.84
N ASN A 45 10.12 7.12 -5.85
CA ASN A 45 8.91 7.50 -6.60
C ASN A 45 7.62 7.10 -5.90
N ARG A 46 7.72 6.27 -4.84
CA ARG A 46 6.58 5.69 -4.11
C ARG A 46 5.51 5.21 -5.08
N ASP A 47 5.91 4.37 -6.02
CA ASP A 47 5.02 3.77 -7.00
C ASP A 47 4.56 2.36 -6.60
N ASP A 48 4.75 2.00 -5.32
CA ASP A 48 4.19 0.80 -4.71
C ASP A 48 2.67 0.84 -4.58
N PHE A 49 2.03 -0.31 -4.65
CA PHE A 49 0.58 -0.46 -4.75
C PHE A 49 -0.16 0.17 -3.57
N THR A 50 0.31 -0.09 -2.34
CA THR A 50 -0.30 0.47 -1.12
C THR A 50 -0.25 2.01 -1.12
N PHE A 51 0.83 2.62 -1.60
CA PHE A 51 0.92 4.07 -1.71
C PHE A 51 0.02 4.66 -2.81
N TRP A 52 -0.20 3.94 -3.90
CA TRP A 52 -1.16 4.37 -4.91
C TRP A 52 -2.55 4.53 -4.30
N ILE A 53 -3.01 3.53 -3.56
CA ILE A 53 -4.32 3.51 -2.91
C ILE A 53 -4.40 4.53 -1.76
N GLU A 54 -3.32 4.67 -0.98
CA GLU A 54 -3.30 5.58 0.17
C GLU A 54 -3.14 7.05 -0.21
N SER A 55 -2.40 7.38 -1.27
CA SER A 55 -1.94 8.76 -1.47
C SER A 55 -2.12 9.25 -2.90
N LYS A 56 -1.82 8.44 -3.93
CA LYS A 56 -1.95 8.90 -5.32
C LYS A 56 -3.40 9.00 -5.79
N LEU A 57 -4.29 8.27 -5.14
CA LEU A 57 -5.74 8.28 -5.40
C LEU A 57 -6.52 9.03 -4.30
N ASP A 58 -5.89 10.02 -3.66
CA ASP A 58 -6.49 10.79 -2.55
C ASP A 58 -7.89 11.34 -2.86
N ASN A 59 -8.03 11.92 -4.06
CA ASN A 59 -9.28 12.50 -4.55
C ASN A 59 -10.37 11.46 -4.90
N LEU A 60 -10.04 10.16 -4.93
CA LEU A 60 -10.93 9.06 -5.30
C LEU A 60 -11.40 8.21 -4.09
N GLY A 61 -11.12 8.67 -2.86
CA GLY A 61 -11.52 7.96 -1.64
C GLY A 61 -10.36 7.23 -0.98
N SER A 62 -9.25 7.92 -0.77
CA SER A 62 -8.07 7.37 -0.10
C SER A 62 -8.38 6.79 1.28
N ILE A 63 -7.56 5.81 1.65
CA ILE A 63 -7.52 5.16 2.96
C ILE A 63 -6.50 5.86 3.88
N TRP A 64 -6.51 7.20 3.98
CA TRP A 64 -5.61 7.91 4.89
C TRP A 64 -5.83 7.56 6.37
N GLY A 65 -4.79 7.78 7.16
CA GLY A 65 -4.84 7.67 8.62
C GLY A 65 -4.68 6.25 9.15
N GLY A 66 -4.57 6.14 10.47
CA GLY A 66 -4.34 4.87 11.16
C GLY A 66 -2.96 4.28 10.90
N SER A 67 -2.80 3.00 11.25
CA SER A 67 -1.54 2.28 11.06
C SER A 67 -1.49 1.56 9.71
N ALA A 68 -0.29 1.45 9.14
CA ALA A 68 -0.04 0.68 7.91
C ALA A 68 -0.41 -0.82 8.04
N PHE A 69 -0.64 -1.34 9.25
CA PHE A 69 -1.24 -2.67 9.45
C PHE A 69 -2.60 -2.87 8.77
N LYS A 70 -3.29 -1.80 8.34
CA LYS A 70 -4.50 -1.90 7.50
C LYS A 70 -4.27 -2.62 6.17
N PHE A 71 -3.02 -2.65 5.69
CA PHE A 71 -2.60 -3.39 4.50
C PHE A 71 -2.23 -4.86 4.78
N GLY A 72 -2.36 -5.32 6.03
CA GLY A 72 -2.00 -6.68 6.42
C GLY A 72 -0.50 -6.89 6.60
N ILE A 73 0.32 -6.57 5.59
CA ILE A 73 1.78 -6.49 5.64
C ILE A 73 2.28 -5.17 5.03
N TYR A 74 3.35 -4.60 5.57
CA TYR A 74 3.97 -3.38 5.02
C TYR A 74 5.49 -3.32 5.25
N ARG A 75 6.22 -2.65 4.34
CA ARG A 75 7.65 -2.35 4.49
C ARG A 75 7.84 -1.27 5.56
N ARG A 76 8.67 -1.56 6.57
CA ARG A 76 8.93 -0.65 7.69
C ARG A 76 10.00 0.36 7.30
N ASN A 77 9.75 1.64 7.60
CA ASN A 77 10.78 2.68 7.47
C ASN A 77 11.81 2.63 8.62
N ASP A 78 11.36 2.19 9.80
CA ASP A 78 12.22 1.94 10.96
C ASP A 78 12.64 0.46 10.97
N GLU A 79 13.91 0.21 10.65
CA GLU A 79 14.55 -1.10 10.57
C GLU A 79 15.18 -1.55 11.91
N SER A 80 14.94 -0.81 13.00
CA SER A 80 15.37 -1.25 14.34
C SER A 80 14.66 -2.54 14.76
N GLN A 81 15.33 -3.32 15.62
CA GLN A 81 14.72 -4.51 16.18
C GLN A 81 13.47 -4.14 16.99
N LYS A 82 12.40 -4.91 16.77
CA LYS A 82 11.11 -4.69 17.41
C LYS A 82 10.49 -6.01 17.81
N GLU A 83 10.08 -6.10 19.06
CA GLU A 83 9.43 -7.29 19.58
C GLU A 83 8.01 -7.45 19.04
N SER A 84 7.69 -8.69 18.68
CA SER A 84 6.35 -9.08 18.26
C SER A 84 5.41 -9.09 19.45
N SER A 85 4.27 -8.42 19.33
CA SER A 85 3.29 -8.29 20.41
C SER A 85 1.89 -8.01 19.86
N SER A 86 0.87 -8.42 20.62
CA SER A 86 -0.55 -8.12 20.32
C SER A 86 -0.98 -8.51 18.90
N GLY A 87 -0.54 -9.68 18.41
CA GLY A 87 -0.85 -10.17 17.07
C GLY A 87 -0.17 -9.43 15.92
N ARG A 88 0.85 -8.62 16.22
CA ARG A 88 1.71 -7.95 15.22
C ARG A 88 3.09 -8.59 15.24
N LEU A 89 3.52 -9.04 14.08
CA LEU A 89 4.82 -9.64 13.86
C LEU A 89 5.71 -8.65 13.12
N TYR A 90 7.02 -8.76 13.38
CA TYR A 90 8.04 -7.88 12.81
C TYR A 90 9.23 -8.71 12.39
N SER A 91 9.77 -8.38 11.22
CA SER A 91 11.13 -8.71 10.82
C SER A 91 11.98 -7.45 10.84
N GLN A 92 13.23 -7.53 10.37
CA GLN A 92 14.04 -6.34 10.13
C GLN A 92 13.32 -5.35 9.19
N ASN A 93 12.67 -5.87 8.15
CA ASN A 93 12.27 -5.08 7.01
C ASN A 93 10.77 -4.84 6.91
N TYR A 94 9.94 -5.70 7.50
CA TYR A 94 8.50 -5.70 7.34
C TYR A 94 7.79 -5.90 8.67
N ALA A 95 6.52 -5.54 8.69
CA ALA A 95 5.61 -5.81 9.78
C ALA A 95 4.26 -6.29 9.24
N TRP A 96 3.65 -7.26 9.91
CA TRP A 96 2.37 -7.82 9.48
C TRP A 96 1.49 -8.30 10.64
N ILE A 97 0.22 -8.57 10.36
CA ILE A 97 -0.70 -9.18 11.34
C ILE A 97 -0.48 -10.69 11.35
N ALA A 98 -0.27 -11.27 12.54
CA ALA A 98 0.05 -12.68 12.74
C ALA A 98 -0.93 -13.66 12.08
N LYS A 99 -2.19 -13.25 11.91
CA LYS A 99 -3.22 -14.07 11.25
C LYS A 99 -2.90 -14.39 9.78
N TYR A 100 -2.02 -13.62 9.13
CA TYR A 100 -1.68 -13.81 7.72
C TYR A 100 -0.48 -14.75 7.52
N GLY A 101 0.31 -15.06 8.56
CA GLY A 101 1.45 -15.96 8.40
C GLY A 101 2.52 -15.75 9.46
N ASN A 102 3.47 -16.68 9.53
CA ASN A 102 4.58 -16.65 10.49
C ASN A 102 5.82 -15.92 9.95
N ASN A 103 5.85 -15.63 8.65
CA ASN A 103 6.90 -14.85 7.98
C ASN A 103 6.29 -13.94 6.90
N GLU A 104 7.12 -13.06 6.35
CA GLU A 104 6.73 -12.04 5.36
C GLU A 104 6.09 -12.65 4.11
N ASN A 105 6.66 -13.74 3.60
CA ASN A 105 6.18 -14.40 2.39
C ASN A 105 4.85 -15.09 2.62
N GLU A 106 4.66 -15.76 3.77
CA GLU A 106 3.37 -16.33 4.13
C GLU A 106 2.31 -15.23 4.29
N ALA A 107 2.66 -14.13 4.97
CA ALA A 107 1.77 -13.00 5.20
C ALA A 107 1.33 -12.31 3.90
N PHE A 108 2.21 -12.27 2.90
CA PHE A 108 1.91 -11.70 1.60
C PHE A 108 1.04 -12.62 0.72
N ASN A 109 1.23 -13.93 0.79
CA ASN A 109 0.57 -14.91 -0.09
C ASN A 109 -0.71 -15.53 0.49
N ASN A 110 -1.21 -15.05 1.64
CA ASN A 110 -2.36 -15.62 2.35
C ASN A 110 -3.71 -15.23 1.74
#